data_AF-A0A410D525-F1
#
_entry.id   AF-A0A410D525-F1
#
_cell.length_a   1.000
_cell.length_b   1.000
_cell.length_c   1.000
_cell.angle_alpha   90.00
_cell.angle_beta   90.00
_cell.angle_gamma   90.00
#
_symmetry.space_group_name_H-M   'P 1'
#
loop_
_entity.id
_entity.type
_entity.pdbx_description
1 polymer ?
#
loop_
_entity_poly.entity_id
_entity_poly.type
_entity_poly.pdbx_seq_one_letter_code
_entity_poly.pdbx_strand_id
1 'polypeptide(L)'
;MALKEQTQEVCLVCGRHKTEGIHIFNQLICNSCQKKIVETDVTDWKYKYYMDKLAKLRIGKCKKGLETAVVHAGTGGEAEKQ
;
A
#
# COMPACT_ATOMS: atom_id res chain seq x y z
N MET A 1 20.75 -16.38 -6.20
CA MET A 1 19.41 -16.67 -5.63
C MET A 1 18.70 -15.34 -5.49
N ALA A 2 17.67 -15.08 -6.29
CA ALA A 2 16.93 -13.82 -6.22
C ALA A 2 16.12 -13.80 -4.92
N LEU A 3 16.53 -13.00 -3.93
CA LEU A 3 15.66 -12.67 -2.80
C LEU A 3 14.49 -11.89 -3.38
N LYS A 4 13.31 -12.52 -3.46
CA LYS A 4 12.07 -11.81 -3.72
C LYS A 4 11.85 -10.88 -2.53
N GLU A 5 12.20 -9.62 -2.68
CA GLU A 5 11.88 -8.56 -1.73
C GLU A 5 10.37 -8.56 -1.50
N GLN A 6 9.96 -9.04 -0.33
CA GLN A 6 8.58 -8.95 0.14
C GLN A 6 8.37 -7.51 0.61
N THR A 7 8.15 -6.60 -0.32
CA THR A 7 7.84 -5.21 -0.02
C THR A 7 6.51 -5.17 0.73
N GLN A 8 6.57 -4.97 2.05
CA GLN A 8 5.37 -4.76 2.84
C GLN A 8 4.76 -3.42 2.48
N GLU A 9 3.56 -3.43 1.91
CA GLU A 9 2.82 -2.22 1.54
C GLU A 9 1.84 -1.83 2.65
N VAL A 10 1.53 -0.54 2.75
CA VAL A 10 0.61 -0.03 3.76
C VAL A 10 -0.82 -0.15 3.26
N CYS A 11 -1.68 -0.81 4.05
CA CYS A 11 -3.09 -0.92 3.70
C CYS A 11 -3.79 0.45 3.82
N LEU A 12 -4.48 0.91 2.77
CA LEU A 12 -5.17 2.21 2.74
C LEU A 12 -6.35 2.31 3.72
N VAL A 13 -6.93 1.18 4.11
CA VAL A 13 -8.12 1.13 4.98
C VAL A 13 -7.73 1.16 6.46
N CYS A 14 -6.73 0.37 6.85
CA CYS A 14 -6.31 0.22 8.26
C CYS A 14 -4.93 0.81 8.60
N GLY A 15 -4.16 1.27 7.61
CA GLY A 15 -2.85 1.91 7.80
C GLY A 15 -1.73 0.98 8.24
N ARG A 16 -1.91 -0.35 8.14
CA ARG A 16 -0.91 -1.33 8.59
C ARG A 16 -0.11 -1.91 7.42
N HIS A 17 1.18 -2.14 7.66
CA HIS A 17 2.07 -2.87 6.76
C HIS A 17 1.58 -4.32 6.60
N LYS A 18 1.36 -4.71 5.35
CA LYS A 18 0.83 -6.01 4.97
C LYS A 18 1.50 -6.46 3.68
N THR A 19 1.72 -7.77 3.59
CA THR A 19 2.33 -8.41 2.42
C THR A 19 1.28 -9.00 1.47
N GLU A 20 0.02 -9.07 1.89
CA GLU A 20 -1.05 -9.77 1.18
C GLU A 20 -2.33 -8.93 1.09
N GLY A 21 -2.91 -8.86 -0.10
CA GLY A 21 -4.15 -8.14 -0.37
C GLY A 21 -4.42 -7.88 -1.84
N ILE A 22 -5.40 -7.01 -2.11
CA ILE A 22 -5.65 -6.47 -3.45
C ILE A 22 -4.83 -5.18 -3.61
N HIS A 23 -4.07 -5.08 -4.70
CA HIS A 23 -3.26 -3.90 -5.02
C HIS A 23 -4.00 -3.11 -6.11
N ILE A 24 -4.30 -1.84 -5.85
CA ILE A 24 -4.99 -0.95 -6.78
C ILE A 24 -4.10 0.28 -7.01
N PHE A 25 -3.51 0.38 -8.20
CA PHE A 25 -2.45 1.35 -8.54
C PHE A 25 -1.24 1.25 -7.57
N ASN A 26 -1.05 2.24 -6.71
CA ASN A 26 0.03 2.33 -5.71
C ASN A 26 -0.50 2.16 -4.27
N GLN A 27 -1.63 1.48 -4.09
CA GLN A 27 -2.30 1.33 -2.79
C GLN A 27 -2.69 -0.13 -2.55
N LEU A 28 -2.51 -0.58 -1.30
CA LEU A 28 -2.87 -1.93 -0.87
C LEU A 28 -4.19 -1.94 -0.08
N ILE A 29 -5.02 -2.95 -0.30
CA ILE A 29 -6.13 -3.32 0.58
C ILE A 29 -5.88 -4.74 1.08
N CYS A 30 -5.54 -4.88 2.36
CA CYS A 30 -5.23 -6.19 2.93
C CYS A 30 -6.47 -7.12 2.96
N ASN A 31 -6.24 -8.44 3.00
CA ASN A 31 -7.30 -9.45 2.95
C ASN A 31 -8.42 -9.23 3.99
N SER A 32 -8.05 -8.89 5.23
CA SER A 32 -9.04 -8.62 6.28
C SER A 32 -9.90 -7.39 6.02
N CYS A 33 -9.38 -6.38 5.32
CA CYS A 33 -10.12 -5.16 5.02
C CYS A 33 -11.08 -5.36 3.85
N GLN A 34 -10.64 -6.05 2.78
CA GLN A 34 -11.56 -6.38 1.67
C GLN A 34 -12.75 -7.21 2.17
N LYS A 35 -12.50 -8.20 3.04
CA LYS A 35 -13.55 -9.07 3.56
C LYS A 35 -14.57 -8.27 4.35
N LYS A 36 -14.11 -7.38 5.24
CA LYS A 36 -14.98 -6.47 5.99
C LYS A 36 -15.79 -5.54 5.08
N ILE A 37 -15.20 -5.02 4.01
CA ILE A 37 -15.91 -4.15 3.07
C ILE A 37 -17.05 -4.93 2.39
N VAL A 38 -16.77 -6.15 1.92
CA VAL A 38 -17.77 -7.02 1.27
C VAL A 38 -18.85 -7.50 2.25
N GLU A 39 -18.49 -7.76 3.50
CA GLU A 39 -19.42 -8.14 4.58
C GLU A 39 -20.20 -6.95 5.16
N THR A 40 -19.79 -5.70 4.87
CA THR A 40 -20.49 -4.52 5.41
C THR A 40 -21.73 -4.25 4.58
N ASP A 41 -22.88 -4.30 5.24
CA ASP A 41 -24.16 -3.95 4.63
C ASP A 41 -24.21 -2.46 4.26
N VAL A 42 -24.84 -2.14 3.12
CA VAL A 42 -24.97 -0.76 2.62
C VAL A 42 -25.79 0.14 3.55
N THR A 43 -26.60 -0.45 4.42
CA THR A 43 -27.41 0.27 5.42
C THR A 43 -26.64 0.60 6.70
N ASP A 44 -25.46 -0.01 6.93
CA ASP A 44 -24.63 0.25 8.11
C ASP A 44 -23.84 1.56 7.93
N TRP A 45 -23.77 2.37 8.99
CA TRP A 45 -22.97 3.61 9.03
C TRP A 45 -21.50 3.38 8.67
N LYS A 46 -20.98 2.17 8.88
CA LYS A 46 -19.63 1.74 8.50
C LYS A 46 -19.42 1.72 6.99
N TYR A 47 -20.46 1.52 6.18
CA TYR A 47 -20.36 1.55 4.73
C TYR A 47 -19.80 2.90 4.25
N LYS A 48 -20.30 4.00 4.83
CA LYS A 48 -19.83 5.37 4.52
C LYS A 48 -18.35 5.55 4.86
N TYR A 49 -17.88 4.95 5.96
CA TYR A 49 -16.46 4.99 6.33
C TYR A 49 -15.58 4.31 5.28
N TYR A 50 -15.97 3.12 4.82
CA TYR A 50 -15.20 2.42 3.78
C TYR A 50 -15.23 3.14 2.44
N MET A 51 -16.36 3.75 2.08
CA MET A 51 -16.48 4.58 0.87
C MET A 51 -15.55 5.80 0.91
N ASP A 52 -15.43 6.52 2.02
CA ASP A 52 -14.47 7.64 2.14
C ASP A 52 -13.02 7.19 1.95
N LYS A 53 -12.67 6.02 2.49
CA LYS A 53 -11.33 5.45 2.32
C LYS A 53 -11.07 5.05 0.88
N LEU A 54 -12.03 4.38 0.23
CA LEU A 54 -11.91 3.96 -1.17
C LEU A 54 -11.95 5.15 -2.14
N ALA A 55 -12.68 6.22 -1.84
CA ALA A 55 -12.71 7.44 -2.66
C ALA A 55 -11.34 8.15 -2.76
N LYS A 56 -10.39 7.83 -1.86
CA LYS A 56 -9.00 8.31 -1.93
C LYS A 56 -8.21 7.62 -3.04
N LEU A 57 -8.69 6.49 -3.57
CA LEU A 57 -8.15 5.89 -4.79
C LEU A 57 -8.41 6.86 -5.94
N ARG A 58 -7.34 7.45 -6.48
CA ARG A 58 -7.41 8.40 -7.60
C ARG A 58 -7.59 7.65 -8.93
N ILE A 59 -8.71 6.95 -9.07
CA ILE A 59 -9.09 6.27 -10.33
C ILE A 59 -9.56 7.37 -11.29
N GLY A 60 -8.74 7.73 -12.29
CA GLY A 60 -9.13 8.68 -13.34
C GLY A 60 -8.54 10.08 -13.27
N LYS A 61 -7.49 10.34 -12.47
CA LYS A 61 -6.69 11.57 -12.58
C LYS A 61 -5.27 11.23 -13.01
N CYS A 62 -5.03 11.23 -14.32
CA CYS A 62 -3.69 11.29 -14.90
C CYS A 62 -3.06 12.64 -14.52
N LYS A 63 -2.51 12.73 -13.32
CA LYS A 63 -1.64 13.84 -12.93
C LYS A 63 -0.27 13.26 -12.67
N LYS A 64 0.70 13.91 -13.31
CA LYS A 64 2.11 13.54 -13.49
C LYS A 64 2.77 13.06 -12.19
N GLY A 65 3.80 12.24 -12.39
CA GLY A 65 4.50 11.43 -11.42
C GLY A 65 4.75 12.07 -10.06
N LEU A 66 4.66 11.23 -9.04
CA LEU A 66 5.29 11.45 -7.76
C LEU A 66 6.00 10.15 -7.40
N GLU A 67 7.26 10.08 -7.77
CA GLU A 67 8.26 9.26 -7.08
C GLU A 67 8.11 9.47 -5.58
N THR A 68 8.21 8.40 -4.79
CA THR A 68 9.12 8.31 -3.64
C THR A 68 9.08 6.89 -3.09
N ALA A 69 10.12 6.12 -3.44
CA ALA A 69 10.84 5.25 -2.50
C ALA A 69 12.12 4.77 -3.19
N VAL A 70 12.92 5.70 -3.72
CA VAL A 70 14.37 5.46 -3.78
C VAL A 70 14.83 5.47 -2.33
N VAL A 71 15.08 4.28 -1.81
CA VAL A 71 15.82 4.11 -0.56
C VAL A 71 17.24 4.61 -0.82
N HIS A 72 17.52 5.83 -0.38
CA HIS A 72 18.88 6.26 -0.17
C HIS A 72 19.43 5.51 1.05
N ALA A 73 20.32 4.56 0.81
CA ALA A 73 21.30 4.12 1.79
C ALA A 73 22.68 4.27 1.15
N GLY A 74 23.18 5.51 1.18
CA GLY A 74 24.57 5.82 0.90
C GLY A 74 25.37 5.95 2.20
N THR A 75 26.68 5.70 2.07
CA THR A 75 27.80 5.83 3.02
C THR A 75 28.14 4.54 3.77
N GLY A 76 29.32 3.94 3.64
CA GLY A 76 30.53 4.34 2.92
C GLY A 76 31.41 3.11 2.65
N GLY A 77 32.30 3.24 1.67
CA GLY A 77 33.36 2.26 1.46
C GLY A 77 34.44 2.40 2.52
N GLU A 78 35.24 1.36 2.68
CA GLU A 78 36.70 1.46 2.67
C GLU A 78 37.25 0.12 2.17
N ALA A 79 37.96 0.20 1.05
CA ALA A 79 38.85 -0.84 0.58
C ALA A 79 40.20 -0.56 1.21
N GLU A 80 40.82 -1.53 1.89
CA GLU A 80 42.28 -1.67 1.80
C GLU A 80 42.74 -3.06 2.25
N LYS A 81 43.76 -3.53 1.54
CA LYS A 81 44.51 -4.78 1.65
C LYS A 81 45.18 -4.93 3.02
N GLN A 82 45.28 -6.15 3.54
CA GLN A 82 46.49 -6.99 3.46
C GLN A 82 46.27 -8.32 4.21
#